data_AF-A0A6M6BDA4-F1
#
_entry.id   AF-A0A6M6BDA4-F1
#
_cell.length_a   1.000
_cell.length_b   1.000
_cell.length_c   1.000
_cell.angle_alpha   90.00
_cell.angle_beta   90.00
_cell.angle_gamma   90.00
#
_symmetry.space_group_name_H-M   'P 1'
#
loop_
_entity.id
_entity.type
_entity.pdbx_description
1 polymer ?
#
loop_
_entity_poly.entity_id
_entity_poly.type
_entity_poly.pdbx_seq_one_letter_code
_entity_poly.pdbx_strand_id
1 'polypeptide(L)'
;MEQNTPRFAFGPRNYRLMFIGLAVLAAGFITMMLDSADYGEGFLGITLGPILLAIGFGIEFWAIMTRADGTAPVAQDAATVNTVPSQTVPPTVAPASPTYKR
;
A
#
# COMPACT_ATOMS: atom_id res chain seq x y z
N MET A 1 25.48 17.97 1.47
CA MET A 1 24.12 17.87 2.05
C MET A 1 23.49 16.63 1.41
N GLU A 2 23.41 15.52 2.15
CA GLU A 2 22.74 14.30 1.66
C GLU A 2 21.26 14.62 1.40
N GLN A 3 20.83 14.51 0.14
CA GLN A 3 19.44 14.70 -0.23
C GLN A 3 18.68 13.43 0.14
N ASN A 4 18.06 13.43 1.32
CA ASN A 4 17.13 12.38 1.73
C ASN A 4 15.86 12.53 0.88
N THR A 5 15.83 11.89 -0.29
CA THR A 5 14.60 11.84 -1.10
C THR A 5 13.57 11.04 -0.31
N PRO A 6 12.45 11.66 0.12
CA PRO A 6 11.45 10.98 0.92
C PRO A 6 10.82 9.87 0.06
N ARG A 7 11.16 8.62 0.38
CA ARG A 7 10.52 7.44 -0.20
C ARG A 7 9.21 7.21 0.54
N PHE A 8 8.09 7.47 -0.11
CA PHE A 8 6.79 7.07 0.43
C PHE A 8 6.62 5.55 0.26
N ALA A 9 6.09 4.88 1.29
CA ALA A 9 5.86 3.43 1.25
C ALA A 9 4.77 3.03 0.24
N PHE A 10 3.84 3.95 -0.05
CA PHE A 10 2.73 3.74 -0.97
C PHE A 10 2.51 4.95 -1.88
N GLY A 11 1.82 4.74 -3.00
CA GLY A 11 1.45 5.83 -3.92
C GLY A 11 0.40 6.77 -3.32
N PRO A 12 0.24 8.00 -3.86
CA PRO A 12 -0.70 9.01 -3.35
C PRO A 12 -2.17 8.59 -3.45
N ARG A 13 -2.48 7.60 -4.29
CA ARG A 13 -3.83 7.00 -4.38
C ARG A 13 -4.13 6.10 -3.19
N ASN A 14 -3.15 5.32 -2.72
CA ASN A 14 -3.31 4.43 -1.57
C ASN A 14 -3.46 5.22 -0.28
N TYR A 15 -2.72 6.33 -0.13
CA TYR A 15 -2.89 7.21 1.02
C TYR A 15 -4.31 7.77 1.13
N ARG A 16 -4.97 8.07 -0.01
CA ARG A 16 -6.39 8.47 0.00
C ARG A 16 -7.30 7.34 0.47
N LEU A 17 -7.03 6.09 0.06
CA LEU A 17 -7.80 4.92 0.52
C LEU A 17 -7.62 4.68 2.01
N MET A 18 -6.40 4.81 2.55
CA MET A 18 -6.18 4.76 4.00
C MET A 18 -6.94 5.86 4.74
N PHE A 19 -6.94 7.10 4.23
CA PHE A 19 -7.70 8.16 4.89
C PHE A 19 -9.21 7.86 4.94
N ILE A 20 -9.76 7.24 3.89
CA ILE A 20 -11.15 6.79 3.86
C ILE A 20 -11.37 5.65 4.86
N GLY A 21 -10.47 4.65 4.91
CA GLY A 21 -10.54 3.55 5.88
C GLY A 21 -10.56 4.05 7.32
N LEU A 22 -9.67 4.99 7.64
CA LEU A 22 -9.60 5.64 8.94
C LEU A 22 -10.88 6.42 9.28
N ALA A 23 -11.46 7.13 8.32
CA ALA A 23 -12.73 7.83 8.53
C ALA A 23 -13.88 6.86 8.84
N VAL A 24 -13.92 5.70 8.18
CA VAL A 24 -14.92 4.65 8.46
C VAL A 24 -14.70 4.03 9.83
N LEU A 25 -13.45 3.75 10.22
CA LEU A 25 -13.13 3.27 11.57
C LEU A 25 -13.58 4.27 12.64
N ALA A 26 -13.25 5.55 12.46
CA ALA A 26 -13.69 6.62 13.35
C ALA A 26 -15.22 6.69 13.43
N ALA A 27 -15.93 6.60 12.31
CA ALA A 27 -17.39 6.55 12.30
C ALA A 27 -17.94 5.34 13.07
N GLY A 28 -17.31 4.16 12.98
CA GLY A 28 -17.68 2.98 13.75
C GLY A 28 -17.57 3.19 15.26
N PHE A 29 -16.44 3.75 15.72
CA PHE A 29 -16.24 4.09 17.13
C PHE A 29 -17.20 5.18 17.62
N ILE A 30 -17.42 6.22 16.81
CA ILE A 30 -18.36 7.30 17.14
C ILE A 30 -19.78 6.76 17.23
N THR A 31 -20.17 5.83 16.35
CA THR A 31 -21.50 5.20 16.37
C THR A 31 -21.72 4.42 17.67
N MET A 32 -20.71 3.69 18.15
CA MET A 32 -20.77 3.02 19.46
C MET A 32 -20.84 4.03 20.62
N MET A 33 -20.11 5.15 20.54
CA MET A 33 -20.09 6.18 21.58
C MET A 33 -21.42 6.95 21.67
N LEU A 34 -22.09 7.16 20.53
CA LEU A 34 -23.35 7.90 20.47
C LEU A 34 -24.57 7.01 20.77
N ASP A 35 -24.39 5.69 20.84
CA ASP A 35 -25.45 4.77 21.20
C ASP A 35 -25.99 5.11 22.60
N SER A 36 -27.26 5.47 22.66
CA SER A 36 -27.92 5.97 23.87
C SER A 36 -28.49 4.85 24.75
N ALA A 37 -28.33 3.59 24.32
CA ALA A 37 -28.67 2.43 25.12
C ALA A 37 -27.70 2.27 26.30
N ASP A 38 -28.23 1.95 27.49
CA ASP A 38 -27.39 1.61 28.64
C ASP A 38 -26.42 0.48 28.25
N TYR A 39 -25.14 0.68 28.54
CA TYR A 39 -24.02 -0.22 28.19
C TYR A 39 -23.76 -0.43 26.69
N GLY A 40 -24.38 0.36 25.79
CA GLY A 40 -24.18 0.22 24.36
C GLY A 40 -24.76 -1.08 23.78
N GLU A 41 -25.72 -1.70 24.47
CA GLU A 41 -26.46 -2.88 23.99
C GLU A 41 -27.46 -2.56 22.86
N GLY A 42 -27.51 -1.30 22.42
CA GLY A 42 -28.29 -0.91 21.28
C GLY A 42 -27.80 -1.61 20.01
N PHE A 43 -28.70 -1.72 19.04
CA PHE A 43 -28.36 -2.29 17.73
C PHE A 43 -27.17 -1.55 17.08
N LEU A 44 -27.06 -0.25 17.33
CA LEU A 44 -25.99 0.61 16.83
C LEU A 44 -24.63 0.22 17.43
N GLY A 45 -24.55 -0.03 18.73
CA GLY A 45 -23.33 -0.41 19.44
C GLY A 45 -22.89 -1.84 19.18
N ILE A 46 -23.78 -2.83 19.29
CA ILE A 46 -23.42 -4.26 19.18
C ILE A 46 -23.37 -4.77 17.73
N THR A 47 -24.15 -4.17 16.83
CA THR A 47 -24.30 -4.69 15.46
C THR A 47 -23.66 -3.76 14.44
N LEU A 48 -24.10 -2.49 14.40
CA LEU A 48 -23.64 -1.56 13.36
C LEU A 48 -22.18 -1.14 13.58
N GLY A 49 -21.79 -0.88 14.82
CA GLY A 49 -20.43 -0.52 15.20
C GLY A 49 -19.40 -1.55 14.73
N PRO A 50 -19.51 -2.84 15.12
CA PRO A 50 -18.55 -3.86 14.73
C PRO A 50 -18.53 -4.10 13.22
N ILE A 51 -19.67 -3.98 12.54
CA ILE A 51 -19.73 -4.06 11.07
C ILE A 51 -18.96 -2.92 10.42
N LEU A 52 -19.13 -1.68 10.89
CA LEU A 52 -18.38 -0.52 10.40
C LEU A 52 -16.88 -0.70 10.64
N LEU A 53 -16.49 -1.20 11.81
CA LEU A 53 -15.08 -1.50 12.11
C LEU A 53 -14.52 -2.58 11.18
N ALA A 54 -15.26 -3.68 10.95
CA ALA A 54 -14.84 -4.74 10.04
C ALA A 54 -14.64 -4.23 8.61
N ILE A 55 -15.57 -3.40 8.11
CA ILE A 55 -15.45 -2.77 6.79
C ILE A 55 -14.27 -1.81 6.75
N GLY A 56 -14.10 -0.97 7.77
CA GLY A 56 -12.99 -0.01 7.89
C GLY A 56 -11.63 -0.71 7.84
N PHE A 57 -11.46 -1.77 8.65
CA PHE A 57 -10.26 -2.60 8.61
C PHE A 57 -10.08 -3.29 7.24
N GLY A 58 -11.15 -3.80 6.63
CA GLY A 58 -11.09 -4.38 5.29
C GLY A 58 -10.58 -3.40 4.23
N ILE A 59 -11.03 -2.14 4.29
CA ILE A 59 -10.56 -1.06 3.41
C ILE A 59 -9.07 -0.78 3.66
N GLU A 60 -8.63 -0.72 4.92
CA GLU A 60 -7.21 -0.50 5.26
C GLU A 60 -6.32 -1.63 4.76
N PHE A 61 -6.71 -2.88 4.99
CA PHE A 61 -6.00 -4.04 4.45
C PHE A 61 -5.91 -3.97 2.92
N TRP A 62 -7.00 -3.61 2.25
CA TRP A 62 -7.00 -3.45 0.81
C TRP A 62 -6.15 -2.26 0.35
N ALA A 63 -6.14 -1.13 1.05
CA ALA A 63 -5.33 0.04 0.74
C ALA A 63 -3.82 -0.24 0.82
N ILE A 64 -3.42 -1.05 1.80
CA ILE A 64 -2.03 -1.50 1.99
C ILE A 64 -1.66 -2.55 0.94
N MET A 65 -2.54 -3.53 0.70
CA MET A 65 -2.27 -4.63 -0.23
C MET A 65 -2.30 -4.20 -1.70
N THR A 66 -3.12 -3.21 -2.04
CA THR A 66 -3.26 -2.71 -3.42
C THR A 66 -2.00 -1.96 -3.80
N ARG A 67 -0.97 -2.66 -4.30
CA ARG A 67 0.16 -2.00 -4.95
C ARG A 67 -0.39 -1.40 -6.24
N ALA A 68 -0.43 -0.07 -6.32
CA ALA A 68 -0.71 0.57 -7.59
C ALA A 68 0.45 0.22 -8.51
N ASP A 69 0.20 -0.64 -9.49
CA ASP A 69 1.12 -0.99 -10.57
C ASP A 69 1.41 0.26 -11.40
N GLY A 70 2.23 1.15 -10.85
CA GLY A 70 2.96 2.16 -11.57
C GLY A 70 4.40 1.81 -11.35
N THR A 71 5.07 1.33 -12.41
CA THR A 71 6.51 1.19 -12.55
C THR A 71 7.20 2.00 -11.46
N ALA A 72 7.78 1.30 -10.46
CA ALA A 72 8.42 1.97 -9.33
C ALA A 72 9.26 3.11 -9.93
N PRO A 73 9.02 4.38 -9.56
CA PRO A 73 9.76 5.48 -10.14
C PRO A 73 11.23 5.13 -9.91
N VAL A 74 11.93 4.80 -11.00
CA VAL A 74 13.34 4.47 -10.96
C VAL A 74 13.95 5.64 -10.22
N ALA A 75 14.55 5.39 -9.07
CA ALA A 75 15.07 6.46 -8.23
C ALA A 75 16.02 7.29 -9.10
N GLN A 76 15.59 8.48 -9.50
CA GLN A 76 16.43 9.45 -10.21
C GLN A 76 17.29 10.17 -9.18
N ASP A 77 17.95 9.39 -8.31
CA ASP A 77 18.90 9.94 -7.39
C ASP A 77 20.10 10.44 -8.21
N ALA A 78 20.58 11.64 -7.91
CA ALA A 78 21.73 12.21 -8.61
C ALA A 78 22.97 11.30 -8.50
N ALA A 79 23.02 10.45 -7.46
CA ALA A 79 24.03 9.40 -7.30
C ALA A 79 23.89 8.27 -8.34
N THR A 80 22.67 7.86 -8.71
CA THR A 80 22.42 6.81 -9.71
C THR A 80 22.58 7.33 -11.14
N VAL A 81 22.24 8.60 -11.40
CA VAL A 81 22.38 9.22 -12.73
C VAL A 81 23.86 9.45 -13.11
N ASN A 82 24.74 9.72 -12.14
CA ASN A 82 26.15 10.02 -12.40
C ASN A 82 27.12 8.83 -12.25
N THR A 83 26.68 7.67 -11.74
CA THR A 83 27.57 6.50 -11.53
C THR A 83 27.15 5.25 -12.29
N VAL A 84 26.05 5.29 -13.06
CA VAL A 84 25.72 4.24 -14.02
C VAL A 84 26.18 4.71 -15.40
N PRO A 85 27.41 4.38 -15.86
CA PRO A 85 27.66 4.42 -17.29
C PRO A 85 26.65 3.46 -17.90
N SER A 86 25.86 3.96 -18.86
CA SER A 86 24.88 3.23 -19.67
C SER A 86 25.13 1.73 -19.61
N GLN A 87 24.39 0.99 -18.78
CA GLN A 87 24.47 -0.46 -18.84
C GLN A 87 24.03 -0.82 -20.26
N THR A 88 25.00 -1.16 -21.10
CA THR A 88 24.75 -1.83 -22.36
C THR A 88 23.95 -3.06 -21.99
N VAL A 89 22.68 -3.08 -22.41
CA VAL A 89 21.82 -4.26 -22.36
C VAL A 89 22.70 -5.43 -22.83
N PRO A 90 23.03 -6.41 -21.97
CA PRO A 90 23.87 -7.51 -22.40
C PRO A 90 23.18 -8.17 -23.59
N PRO A 91 23.89 -8.40 -24.72
CA PRO A 91 23.27 -9.00 -25.89
C PRO A 91 22.66 -10.33 -25.44
N THR A 92 21.40 -10.56 -25.80
CA THR A 92 20.68 -11.81 -25.56
C THR A 92 21.57 -12.96 -26.01
N VAL A 93 22.24 -13.61 -25.05
CA VAL A 93 23.06 -14.78 -25.32
C VAL A 93 22.06 -15.89 -25.61
N ALA A 94 21.89 -16.22 -26.90
CA ALA A 94 21.11 -17.37 -27.31
C ALA A 94 21.58 -18.60 -26.50
N PRO A 95 20.67 -19.43 -25.96
CA PRO A 95 21.05 -20.57 -25.14
C PRO A 95 21.88 -21.53 -26.00
N ALA A 96 23.17 -21.64 -25.71
CA ALA A 96 24.05 -22.60 -26.37
C ALA A 96 23.61 -24.01 -25.98
N SER A 97 23.20 -24.81 -26.98
CA SER A 97 22.85 -26.21 -26.79
C SER A 97 24.08 -27.00 -26.29
N PRO A 98 23.98 -27.79 -25.21
CA PRO A 98 25.11 -28.55 -24.70
C PRO A 98 25.45 -29.69 -25.67
N THR A 99 26.58 -29.58 -26.38
CA THR A 99 27.14 -30.67 -27.19
C THR A 99 27.66 -31.77 -26.27
N TYR A 100 26.87 -32.84 -26.11
CA TYR A 100 27.29 -34.05 -25.40
C TYR A 100 28.21 -34.88 -26.31
N LYS A 101 29.49 -35.01 -25.94
CA LYS A 101 30.39 -36.01 -26.56
C LYS A 101 30.13 -37.37 -25.91
N ARG A 102 29.64 -38.33 -26.70
CA ARG A 102 29.58 -39.75 -26.37
C ARG A 102 30.96 -40.39 -26.48
#